data_AF-Q0W316-F1
#
_entry.id   AF-Q0W316-F1
#
_cell.length_a   1.000
_cell.length_b   1.000
_cell.length_c   1.000
_cell.angle_alpha   90.00
_cell.angle_beta   90.00
_cell.angle_gamma   90.00
#
_symmetry.space_group_name_H-M   'P 1'
#
loop_
_entity.id
_entity.type
_entity.pdbx_description
1 polymer ?
#
loop_
_entity_poly.entity_id
_entity_poly.type
_entity_poly.pdbx_seq_one_letter_code
_entity_poly.pdbx_strand_id
1 'polypeptide(L)'
;MLDRKSLEFQFRPGMTMRDLFAELSQFGRQGFEKAIYDPRTGRMNEYLAVFVNSREIRSLDGLDTRLTGGDTVTIMPPMAGGSAIG
;
A
#
# COMPACT_ATOMS: atom_id res chain seq x y z
N MET A 1 14.33 13.49 -9.39
CA MET A 1 14.85 13.57 -8.02
C MET A 1 13.67 13.51 -7.04
N LEU A 2 13.29 12.30 -6.65
CA LEU A 2 12.49 11.95 -5.47
C LEU A 2 12.69 10.43 -5.28
N ASP A 3 13.93 10.05 -4.92
CA ASP A 3 14.29 8.72 -4.41
C ASP A 3 13.81 8.65 -2.96
N ARG A 4 12.50 8.64 -2.74
CA ARG A 4 11.96 8.50 -1.38
C ARG A 4 11.48 7.06 -1.24
N LYS A 5 12.45 6.18 -0.94
CA LYS A 5 12.24 4.72 -0.76
C LYS A 5 11.51 4.35 0.52
N SER A 6 11.28 5.30 1.42
CA SER A 6 10.58 5.10 2.69
C SER A 6 9.78 6.34 3.11
N LEU A 7 8.61 6.12 3.70
CA LEU A 7 7.74 7.12 4.29
C LEU A 7 7.51 6.74 5.75
N GLU A 8 7.73 7.67 6.67
CA GLU A 8 7.27 7.54 8.05
C GLU A 8 5.86 8.12 8.15
N PHE A 9 4.95 7.39 8.78
CA PHE A 9 3.56 7.77 8.92
C PHE A 9 3.14 7.73 10.38
N GLN A 10 2.33 8.70 10.83
CA GLN A 10 1.86 8.74 12.20
C GLN A 10 0.73 7.73 12.41
N PHE A 11 1.01 6.67 13.17
CA PHE A 11 0.03 5.64 13.47
C PHE A 11 -1.10 6.18 14.36
N ARG A 12 -2.34 5.81 14.02
CA ARG A 12 -3.52 6.02 14.87
C ARG A 12 -4.07 4.67 15.32
N PRO A 13 -4.40 4.47 16.62
CA PRO A 13 -4.95 3.20 17.08
C PRO A 13 -6.25 2.85 16.35
N GLY A 14 -6.36 1.60 15.89
CA GLY A 14 -7.51 1.11 15.11
C GLY A 14 -7.40 1.32 13.60
N MET A 15 -6.28 1.87 13.11
CA MET A 15 -6.05 2.07 11.68
C MET A 15 -5.93 0.73 10.93
N THR A 16 -6.54 0.65 9.76
CA THR A 16 -6.44 -0.48 8.84
C THR A 16 -5.54 -0.15 7.64
N MET A 17 -5.21 -1.16 6.84
CA MET A 17 -4.55 -0.97 5.54
C MET A 17 -5.32 0.00 4.64
N ARG A 18 -6.67 -0.04 4.66
CA ARG A 18 -7.51 0.90 3.92
C ARG A 18 -7.27 2.34 4.35
N ASP A 19 -7.29 2.59 5.65
CA ASP A 19 -7.02 3.93 6.19
C ASP A 19 -5.62 4.40 5.80
N LEU A 20 -4.63 3.50 5.84
CA LEU A 20 -3.26 3.84 5.45
C LEU A 20 -3.18 4.26 3.98
N PHE A 21 -3.84 3.52 3.08
CA PHE A 21 -3.85 3.88 1.66
C PHE A 21 -4.60 5.18 1.37
N ALA A 22 -5.72 5.41 2.06
CA ALA A 22 -6.47 6.67 1.96
C ALA A 22 -5.60 7.86 2.39
N GLU A 23 -4.85 7.73 3.48
CA GLU A 23 -3.92 8.76 3.93
C GLU A 23 -2.74 8.93 2.95
N LEU A 24 -2.12 7.84 2.49
CA LEU A 24 -1.04 7.90 1.51
C LEU A 24 -1.46 8.54 0.18
N SER A 25 -2.72 8.40 -0.22
CA SER A 25 -3.28 9.08 -1.40
C SER A 25 -3.17 10.60 -1.34
N GLN A 26 -3.28 11.17 -0.14
CA GLN A 26 -3.18 12.62 0.08
C GLN A 26 -1.76 13.13 -0.17
N PHE A 27 -0.74 12.26 0.01
CA PHE A 27 0.67 12.59 -0.22
C PHE A 27 1.21 12.11 -1.57
N GLY A 28 0.51 11.15 -2.20
CA GLY A 28 0.90 10.54 -3.46
C GLY A 28 0.53 11.37 -4.69
N ARG A 29 1.01 10.92 -5.85
CA ARG A 29 0.50 11.44 -7.13
C ARG A 29 -0.96 11.03 -7.29
N GLN A 30 -1.75 11.91 -7.91
CA GLN A 30 -3.15 11.67 -8.24
C GLN A 30 -3.31 10.30 -8.92
N GLY A 31 -4.06 9.39 -8.31
CA GLY A 31 -4.27 8.02 -8.81
C GLY A 31 -3.51 6.90 -8.08
N PHE A 32 -2.71 7.20 -7.06
CA PHE A 32 -2.00 6.19 -6.26
C PHE A 32 -2.93 5.12 -5.67
N GLU A 33 -4.05 5.52 -5.04
CA GLU A 33 -5.02 4.56 -4.52
C GLU A 33 -5.58 3.63 -5.59
N LYS A 34 -5.95 4.18 -6.76
CA LYS A 34 -6.49 3.39 -7.88
C LYS A 34 -5.50 2.36 -8.42
N ALA A 35 -4.20 2.61 -8.25
CA ALA A 35 -3.16 1.64 -8.61
C ALA A 35 -3.07 0.48 -7.60
N ILE A 36 -3.50 0.69 -6.35
CA ILE A 36 -3.44 -0.32 -5.27
C ILE A 36 -4.75 -1.08 -5.14
N TYR A 37 -5.88 -0.39 -5.15
CA TYR A 37 -7.22 -0.99 -5.03
C TYR A 37 -8.26 -0.12 -5.71
N ASP A 38 -9.37 -0.73 -6.16
CA ASP A 38 -10.50 0.03 -6.66
C ASP A 38 -11.37 0.51 -5.48
N PRO A 39 -11.53 1.83 -5.25
CA PRO A 39 -12.26 2.35 -4.10
C PRO A 39 -13.77 2.11 -4.18
N ARG A 40 -14.32 1.79 -5.37
CA ARG A 40 -15.76 1.52 -5.55
C ARG A 40 -16.13 0.08 -5.16
N THR A 41 -15.23 -0.85 -5.42
CA THR A 41 -15.44 -2.29 -5.19
C THR A 41 -14.65 -2.81 -3.99
N GLY A 42 -13.68 -2.04 -3.49
CA GLY A 42 -12.76 -2.46 -2.44
C GLY A 42 -11.81 -3.57 -2.84
N ARG A 43 -11.68 -3.90 -4.14
CA ARG A 43 -10.82 -4.97 -4.61
C ARG A 43 -9.39 -4.49 -4.80
N MET A 44 -8.43 -5.21 -4.24
CA MET A 44 -7.02 -4.93 -4.49
C MET A 44 -6.63 -5.25 -5.92
N ASN A 45 -5.70 -4.48 -6.47
CA ASN A 45 -5.09 -4.73 -7.76
C ASN A 45 -4.32 -6.06 -7.73
N GLU A 46 -4.71 -7.00 -8.60
CA GLU A 46 -4.09 -8.33 -8.74
C GLU A 46 -2.58 -8.27 -8.98
N TYR A 47 -2.09 -7.22 -9.64
CA TYR A 47 -0.69 -7.04 -9.99
C TYR A 47 0.16 -6.41 -8.89
N LEU A 48 -0.41 -6.01 -7.76
CA LEU A 48 0.31 -5.31 -6.69
C LEU A 48 0.36 -6.17 -5.43
N ALA A 49 1.56 -6.32 -4.85
CA ALA A 49 1.77 -7.12 -3.66
C ALA A 49 2.05 -6.21 -2.45
N VAL A 50 1.34 -6.44 -1.35
CA VAL A 50 1.47 -5.65 -0.13
C VAL A 50 1.70 -6.56 1.06
N PHE A 51 2.69 -6.19 1.87
CA PHE A 51 3.11 -6.94 3.05
C PHE A 51 3.09 -6.08 4.30
N VAL A 52 2.68 -6.68 5.42
CA VAL A 52 2.82 -6.13 6.78
C VAL A 52 3.76 -7.08 7.53
N ASN A 53 4.92 -6.58 7.98
CA ASN A 53 5.98 -7.40 8.61
C ASN A 53 6.27 -8.70 7.84
N SER A 54 6.49 -8.58 6.53
CA SER A 54 6.78 -9.70 5.62
C SER A 54 5.62 -10.70 5.38
N ARG A 55 4.41 -10.43 5.88
CA ARG A 55 3.21 -11.24 5.61
C ARG A 55 2.30 -10.54 4.61
N GLU A 56 1.92 -11.23 3.53
CA GLU A 56 1.05 -10.66 2.51
C GLU A 56 -0.36 -10.42 3.07
N ILE A 57 -0.91 -9.22 2.85
CA ILE A 57 -2.21 -8.86 3.41
C ILE A 57 -3.37 -9.68 2.83
N ARG A 58 -3.22 -10.23 1.61
CA ARG A 58 -4.20 -11.16 1.02
C ARG A 58 -4.33 -12.47 1.80
N SER A 59 -3.27 -12.88 2.49
CA SER A 59 -3.27 -14.02 3.40
C SER A 59 -3.69 -13.63 4.83
N LEU A 60 -3.94 -12.33 5.07
CA LEU A 60 -4.47 -11.77 6.32
C LEU A 60 -5.95 -11.37 6.08
N ASP A 61 -6.33 -10.14 6.45
CA ASP A 61 -7.68 -9.60 6.28
C ASP A 61 -7.77 -8.61 5.08
N GLY A 62 -6.81 -8.68 4.16
CA GLY A 62 -6.73 -7.78 3.02
C GLY A 62 -6.66 -6.31 3.44
N LEU A 63 -7.56 -5.50 2.91
CA LEU A 63 -7.66 -4.06 3.23
C LEU A 63 -8.11 -3.78 4.67
N ASP A 64 -8.75 -4.73 5.35
CA ASP A 64 -9.16 -4.57 6.76
C ASP A 64 -8.06 -4.98 7.74
N THR A 65 -6.91 -5.47 7.25
CA THR A 65 -5.77 -5.85 8.09
C THR A 65 -5.42 -4.68 9.02
N ARG A 66 -5.58 -4.90 10.32
CA ARG A 66 -5.30 -3.90 11.35
C ARG A 66 -3.80 -3.69 11.49
N LEU A 67 -3.42 -2.43 11.58
CA LEU A 67 -2.05 -2.01 11.81
C LEU A 67 -1.84 -1.68 13.28
N THR A 68 -0.59 -1.79 13.70
CA THR A 68 -0.08 -1.46 15.04
C THR A 68 1.11 -0.53 14.91
N GLY A 69 1.37 0.25 15.97
CA GLY A 69 2.52 1.15 16.00
C GLY A 69 3.82 0.38 15.90
N GLY A 70 4.63 0.69 14.89
CA GLY A 70 5.90 -0.01 14.61
C GLY A 70 5.82 -1.03 13.48
N ASP A 71 4.63 -1.30 12.92
CA ASP A 71 4.51 -2.19 11.76
C ASP A 71 5.21 -1.62 10.53
N THR A 72 5.94 -2.48 9.82
CA THR A 72 6.53 -2.13 8.54
C THR A 72 5.64 -2.60 7.40
N VAL A 73 5.16 -1.65 6.60
CA VAL A 73 4.36 -1.91 5.40
C VAL A 73 5.25 -1.82 4.15
N THR A 74 5.29 -2.89 3.36
CA THR A 74 6.00 -2.94 2.08
C THR A 74 4.99 -3.01 0.95
N ILE A 75 5.08 -2.08 0.01
CA ILE A 75 4.28 -2.06 -1.21
C ILE A 75 5.22 -2.38 -2.37
N MET A 76 5.05 -3.55 -2.97
CA MET A 76 5.82 -3.96 -4.14
C MET A 76 5.03 -3.60 -5.40
N PRO A 77 5.57 -2.74 -6.29
CA PRO A 77 4.92 -2.44 -7.55
C PRO A 77 4.76 -3.73 -8.38
N PRO A 78 3.90 -3.70 -9.42
CA PRO A 78 3.82 -4.79 -10.37
C PRO A 78 5.20 -5.22 -10.85
N MET A 79 5.56 -6.46 -10.54
CA MET A 79 6.73 -7.13 -11.09
C MET A 79 6.43 -7.50 -12.55
N ALA A 80 6.19 -6.50 -13.39
CA ALA A 80 6.33 -6.67 -14.83
C ALA A 80 7.84 -6.65 -15.11
N GLY A 81 8.32 -7.63 -15.87
CA GLY A 81 9.73 -7.73 -16.26
C GLY A 81 10.31 -6.38 -16.70
N GLY A 82 11.57 -6.14 -16.31
CA GLY A 82 12.20 -4.83 -16.37
C GLY A 82 12.01 -4.07 -17.67
N SER A 83 11.62 -2.81 -17.52
CA SER A 83 12.02 -1.69 -18.38
C SER A 83 11.65 -0.42 -17.59
N ALA A 84 12.52 0.53 -17.26
CA ALA A 84 13.79 0.91 -17.87
C ALA A 84 13.69 0.86 -19.41
N ILE A 85 12.70 1.56 -19.97
CA ILE A 85 12.72 2.31 -21.24
C ILE A 85 11.50 3.25 -21.18
N GLY A 86 11.58 4.57 -21.35
CA GLY A 86 12.70 5.48 -21.57
C GLY A 86 12.31 6.90 -21.17
#